data_AF-A0A3P6AEY5-F1
#
_entry.id   AF-A0A3P6AEY5-F1
#
_cell.length_a   1.000
_cell.length_b   1.000
_cell.length_c   1.000
_cell.angle_alpha   90.00
_cell.angle_beta   90.00
_cell.angle_gamma   90.00
#
_symmetry.space_group_name_H-M   'P 1'
#
loop_
_entity.id
_entity.type
_entity.pdbx_description
1 polymer ?
#
loop_
_entity_poly.entity_id
_entity_poly.type
_entity_poly.pdbx_seq_one_letter_code
_entity_poly.pdbx_strand_id
1 'polypeptide(L)'
;MALNPQLMPNGMPVPFVNEMFVLVRDGVEFEVDKIPGGHGGHVKAKGVIYLSNIRMVFVASKPVENFVAFDMPMLYIHAEKFNQPIFHCNNISGQVEPVVPENEHRALYSTHSFKILFKEGGCGTFVPLFLNLISSVRQYNRQMQQAAEAPRVDPLQAAQTPVDEMMRHAYVDPNDPTKIYLQQPSGESQLRRRAYHSTVSMNAPRIGGSFAVFGGLFSAFDYTMVYIRKKEDPWNSIVAGAATGGFLSMRQGLAAASRSALM
;
A
#
# COMPACT_ATOMS: atom_id res chain seq x y z
N MET A 1 -10.88 -9.02 -15.18
CA MET A 1 -10.37 -10.08 -14.29
C MET A 1 -10.50 -11.40 -15.02
N ALA A 2 -9.61 -12.35 -14.75
CA ALA A 2 -9.69 -13.69 -15.30
C ALA A 2 -9.42 -14.71 -14.19
N LEU A 3 -10.31 -15.69 -14.06
CA LEU A 3 -10.07 -16.88 -13.26
C LEU A 3 -9.17 -17.82 -14.06
N ASN A 4 -8.08 -18.28 -13.46
CA ASN A 4 -7.07 -19.16 -14.06
C ASN A 4 -6.51 -18.63 -15.39
N PRO A 5 -5.81 -17.48 -15.39
CA PRO A 5 -5.07 -17.02 -16.56
C PRO A 5 -4.03 -18.06 -17.03
N GLN A 6 -3.60 -17.94 -18.28
CA GLN A 6 -2.52 -18.79 -18.80
C GLN A 6 -1.23 -18.58 -18.00
N LEU A 7 -0.63 -19.67 -17.57
CA LEU A 7 0.65 -19.71 -16.86
C LEU A 7 1.70 -20.39 -17.73
N MET A 8 2.94 -19.90 -17.63
CA MET A 8 4.11 -20.57 -18.19
C MET A 8 4.42 -21.87 -17.43
N PRO A 9 5.24 -22.78 -17.99
CA PRO A 9 5.60 -24.04 -17.32
C PRO A 9 6.26 -23.85 -15.94
N ASN A 10 6.86 -22.69 -15.69
CA ASN A 10 7.46 -22.32 -14.41
C ASN A 10 6.47 -21.72 -13.39
N GLY A 11 5.17 -21.66 -13.72
CA GLY A 11 4.11 -21.12 -12.85
C GLY A 11 3.96 -19.59 -12.88
N MET A 12 4.79 -18.88 -13.65
CA MET A 12 4.66 -17.44 -13.81
C MET A 12 3.54 -17.11 -14.83
N PRO A 13 2.73 -16.06 -14.61
CA PRO A 13 1.70 -15.66 -15.56
C PRO A 13 2.29 -15.26 -16.91
N VAL A 14 1.64 -15.65 -18.00
CA VAL A 14 2.06 -15.26 -19.35
C VAL A 14 1.83 -13.74 -19.52
N PRO A 15 2.89 -12.94 -19.79
CA PRO A 15 2.76 -11.50 -19.95
C PRO A 15 1.99 -11.14 -21.23
N PHE A 16 1.21 -10.07 -21.18
CA PHE A 16 0.66 -9.42 -22.36
C PHE A 16 1.74 -8.65 -23.14
N VAL A 17 1.43 -8.27 -24.38
CA VAL A 17 2.31 -7.42 -25.18
C VAL A 17 2.55 -6.10 -24.44
N ASN A 18 3.82 -5.73 -24.24
CA ASN A 18 4.26 -4.55 -23.47
C ASN A 18 3.92 -4.59 -21.96
N GLU A 19 3.56 -5.76 -21.41
CA GLU A 19 3.46 -5.96 -19.98
C GLU A 19 4.85 -6.20 -19.37
N MET A 20 5.15 -5.50 -18.28
CA MET A 20 6.38 -5.67 -17.51
C MET A 20 6.04 -6.01 -16.06
N PHE A 21 6.55 -7.14 -15.58
CA PHE A 21 6.48 -7.48 -14.16
C PHE A 21 7.48 -6.66 -13.35
N VAL A 22 6.97 -5.94 -12.37
CA VAL A 22 7.72 -4.98 -11.54
C VAL A 22 8.10 -5.61 -10.20
N LEU A 23 7.27 -6.51 -9.67
CA LEU A 23 7.50 -7.15 -8.39
C LEU A 23 6.87 -8.55 -8.33
N VAL A 24 7.56 -9.48 -7.69
CA VAL A 24 7.05 -10.81 -7.35
C VAL A 24 7.14 -10.99 -5.83
N ARG A 25 6.06 -11.45 -5.22
CA ARG A 25 6.00 -11.69 -3.77
C ARG A 25 5.44 -13.07 -3.48
N ASP A 26 6.31 -13.95 -3.00
CA ASP A 26 5.93 -15.25 -2.43
C ASP A 26 5.47 -15.13 -0.97
N GLY A 27 4.85 -16.19 -0.44
CA GLY A 27 4.48 -16.31 0.96
C GLY A 27 3.24 -15.50 1.36
N VAL A 28 2.38 -15.16 0.39
CA VAL A 28 1.13 -14.44 0.67
C VAL A 28 -0.05 -15.39 0.79
N GLU A 29 -1.02 -15.01 1.60
CA GLU A 29 -2.32 -15.68 1.68
C GLU A 29 -3.36 -14.80 1.02
N PHE A 30 -4.13 -15.39 0.11
CA PHE A 30 -5.12 -14.71 -0.71
C PHE A 30 -6.50 -15.28 -0.43
N GLU A 31 -7.45 -14.38 -0.21
CA GLU A 31 -8.86 -14.67 -0.03
C GLU A 31 -9.63 -13.94 -1.13
N VAL A 32 -10.57 -14.62 -1.79
CA VAL A 32 -11.44 -14.01 -2.80
C VAL A 32 -12.84 -14.61 -2.73
N ASP A 33 -13.84 -13.73 -2.83
CA ASP A 33 -15.25 -14.09 -2.80
C ASP A 33 -15.85 -14.28 -4.20
N LYS A 34 -16.98 -14.99 -4.24
CA LYS A 34 -17.82 -15.23 -5.42
C LYS A 34 -17.13 -15.99 -6.57
N ILE A 35 -16.17 -16.85 -6.24
CA ILE A 35 -15.58 -17.77 -7.21
C ILE A 35 -16.55 -18.93 -7.50
N PRO A 36 -16.89 -19.19 -8.78
CA PRO A 36 -17.74 -20.32 -9.16
C PRO A 36 -17.09 -21.65 -8.76
N GLY A 37 -17.79 -22.45 -7.96
CA GLY A 37 -17.40 -23.85 -7.66
C GLY A 37 -16.88 -24.15 -6.25
N GLY A 38 -16.61 -23.14 -5.41
CA GLY A 38 -16.20 -23.36 -4.01
C GLY A 38 -17.35 -23.32 -3.01
N HIS A 39 -17.18 -24.00 -1.87
CA HIS A 39 -18.14 -24.09 -0.76
C HIS A 39 -18.60 -22.71 -0.26
N GLY A 40 -19.63 -22.14 -0.88
CA GLY A 40 -20.13 -20.79 -0.61
C GLY A 40 -19.45 -19.66 -1.40
N GLY A 41 -18.68 -19.97 -2.44
CA GLY A 41 -18.03 -18.99 -3.32
C GLY A 41 -16.80 -18.29 -2.75
N HIS A 42 -16.39 -18.59 -1.51
CA HIS A 42 -15.19 -18.02 -0.90
C HIS A 42 -14.00 -18.98 -1.05
N VAL A 43 -12.92 -18.52 -1.67
CA VAL A 43 -11.68 -19.29 -1.85
C VAL A 43 -10.56 -18.66 -1.04
N LYS A 44 -9.78 -19.53 -0.39
CA LYS A 44 -8.61 -19.14 0.40
C LYS A 44 -7.41 -20.01 0.01
N ALA A 45 -6.33 -19.38 -0.41
CA ALA A 45 -5.13 -20.07 -0.88
C ALA A 45 -3.85 -19.35 -0.47
N LYS A 46 -2.74 -20.10 -0.35
CA LYS A 46 -1.39 -19.53 -0.21
C LYS A 46 -0.67 -19.58 -1.55
N GLY A 47 0.14 -18.58 -1.84
CA GLY A 47 0.72 -18.43 -3.17
C GLY A 47 1.66 -17.26 -3.35
N VAL A 48 1.89 -16.97 -4.62
CA VAL A 48 2.76 -15.91 -5.12
C VAL A 48 1.90 -14.84 -5.78
N ILE A 49 2.17 -13.57 -5.50
CA ILE A 49 1.61 -12.43 -6.24
C ILE A 49 2.65 -11.90 -7.22
N TYR A 50 2.22 -11.74 -8.46
CA TYR A 50 2.95 -11.06 -9.52
C TYR A 50 2.29 -9.71 -9.76
N LEU A 51 3.08 -8.65 -9.66
CA LEU A 51 2.64 -7.27 -9.89
C LEU A 51 3.30 -6.74 -11.15
N SER A 52 2.50 -6.37 -12.14
CA SER A 52 2.96 -5.75 -13.37
C SER A 52 2.60 -4.27 -13.44
N ASN A 53 2.92 -3.61 -14.55
CA ASN A 53 2.49 -2.24 -14.84
C ASN A 53 1.00 -2.10 -15.17
N ILE A 54 0.26 -3.20 -15.38
CA ILE A 54 -1.15 -3.18 -15.82
C ILE A 54 -2.10 -4.03 -14.97
N ARG A 55 -1.59 -5.07 -14.30
CA ARG A 55 -2.42 -6.00 -13.50
C ARG A 55 -1.63 -6.62 -12.34
N MET A 56 -2.38 -7.26 -11.47
CA MET A 56 -1.88 -8.07 -10.37
C MET A 56 -2.43 -9.48 -10.53
N VAL A 57 -1.56 -10.48 -10.50
CA VAL A 57 -1.94 -11.89 -10.66
C VAL A 57 -1.53 -12.66 -9.41
N PHE A 58 -2.49 -13.31 -8.76
CA PHE A 58 -2.21 -14.29 -7.72
C PHE A 58 -2.10 -15.68 -8.34
N VAL A 59 -1.09 -16.46 -7.94
CA VAL A 59 -0.91 -17.86 -8.34
C VAL A 59 -0.80 -18.70 -7.07
N ALA A 60 -1.70 -19.67 -6.90
CA ALA A 60 -1.70 -20.56 -5.75
C ALA A 60 -0.52 -21.54 -5.81
N SER A 61 0.20 -21.72 -4.70
CA SER A 61 1.29 -22.71 -4.62
C SER A 61 0.78 -24.15 -4.80
N LYS A 62 -0.47 -24.39 -4.39
CA LYS A 62 -1.19 -25.64 -4.62
C LYS A 62 -2.60 -25.27 -5.11
N PRO A 63 -3.09 -25.87 -6.21
CA PRO A 63 -4.46 -25.66 -6.64
C PRO A 63 -5.44 -25.98 -5.52
N VAL A 64 -6.43 -25.10 -5.32
CA VAL A 64 -7.51 -25.30 -4.35
C VAL A 64 -8.79 -25.49 -5.16
N GLU A 65 -9.31 -26.72 -5.20
CA GLU A 65 -10.45 -27.08 -6.06
C GLU A 65 -10.17 -26.70 -7.54
N ASN A 66 -10.97 -25.80 -8.12
CA ASN A 66 -10.79 -25.29 -9.49
C ASN A 66 -9.99 -23.98 -9.54
N PHE A 67 -9.43 -23.52 -8.43
CA PHE A 67 -8.71 -22.26 -8.33
C PHE A 67 -7.19 -22.50 -8.38
N VAL A 68 -6.56 -22.01 -9.44
CA VAL A 68 -5.12 -22.07 -9.69
C VAL A 68 -4.52 -20.67 -9.60
N ALA A 69 -5.13 -19.71 -10.29
CA ALA A 69 -4.65 -18.34 -10.33
C ALA A 69 -5.80 -17.36 -10.52
N PHE A 70 -5.57 -16.10 -10.14
CA PHE A 70 -6.57 -15.04 -10.25
C PHE A 70 -5.94 -13.75 -10.74
N ASP A 71 -6.41 -13.28 -11.89
CA ASP A 71 -5.91 -12.07 -12.55
C ASP A 71 -6.82 -10.87 -12.28
N MET A 72 -6.22 -9.80 -11.75
CA MET A 72 -6.87 -8.55 -11.37
C MET A 72 -6.22 -7.38 -12.11
N PRO A 73 -6.83 -6.85 -13.18
CA PRO A 73 -6.31 -5.67 -13.86
C PRO A 73 -6.44 -4.43 -12.98
N MET A 74 -5.38 -3.64 -12.92
CA MET A 74 -5.28 -2.50 -11.99
C MET A 74 -6.39 -1.48 -12.17
N LEU A 75 -6.83 -1.28 -13.42
CA LEU A 75 -7.89 -0.34 -13.76
C LEU A 75 -9.24 -0.69 -13.10
N TYR A 76 -9.50 -1.97 -12.87
CA TYR A 76 -10.76 -2.47 -12.31
C TYR A 76 -10.71 -2.75 -10.81
N ILE A 77 -9.53 -2.62 -10.19
CA ILE A 77 -9.41 -2.66 -8.74
C ILE A 77 -9.91 -1.32 -8.18
N HIS A 78 -10.66 -1.35 -7.08
CA HIS A 78 -11.15 -0.17 -6.36
C HIS A 78 -11.39 -0.50 -4.87
N ALA A 79 -11.67 0.54 -4.08
CA ALA A 79 -11.87 0.44 -2.63
C ALA A 79 -10.69 -0.25 -1.91
N GLU A 80 -9.47 -0.04 -2.41
CA GLU A 80 -8.26 -0.58 -1.81
C GLU A 80 -8.01 0.04 -0.42
N LYS A 81 -7.81 -0.82 0.57
CA LYS A 81 -7.53 -0.43 1.95
C LYS A 81 -6.39 -1.27 2.50
N PHE A 82 -5.42 -0.60 3.11
CA PHE A 82 -4.34 -1.25 3.84
C PHE A 82 -4.66 -1.22 5.34
N ASN A 83 -4.58 -2.38 5.99
CA ASN A 83 -4.81 -2.54 7.42
C ASN A 83 -3.52 -3.06 8.08
N GLN A 84 -3.09 -2.39 9.16
CA GLN A 84 -1.93 -2.75 9.99
C GLN A 84 -2.35 -3.03 11.44
N PRO A 85 -2.92 -4.21 11.73
CA PRO A 85 -3.28 -4.54 13.10
C PRO A 85 -2.03 -4.77 13.95
N ILE A 86 -2.05 -4.35 15.21
CA ILE A 86 -0.91 -4.48 16.13
C ILE A 86 -0.59 -5.95 16.44
N PHE A 87 -1.60 -6.82 16.46
CA PHE A 87 -1.49 -8.24 16.85
C PHE A 87 -1.82 -9.23 15.72
N HIS A 88 -1.97 -8.76 14.48
CA HIS A 88 -2.20 -9.62 13.31
C HIS A 88 -1.27 -9.22 12.16
N CYS A 89 -1.28 -10.01 11.09
CA CYS A 89 -0.52 -9.70 9.89
C CYS A 89 -1.14 -8.52 9.14
N ASN A 90 -0.27 -7.74 8.49
CA ASN A 90 -0.67 -6.68 7.59
C ASN A 90 -1.49 -7.27 6.44
N ASN A 91 -2.53 -6.58 6.01
CA ASN A 91 -3.35 -7.02 4.89
C ASN A 91 -3.79 -5.86 4.00
N ILE A 92 -3.99 -6.16 2.72
CA ILE A 92 -4.64 -5.28 1.75
C ILE A 92 -5.98 -5.92 1.40
N SER A 93 -7.06 -5.15 1.48
CA SER A 93 -8.37 -5.54 0.98
C SER A 93 -8.77 -4.63 -0.18
N GLY A 94 -9.52 -5.15 -1.14
CA GLY A 94 -10.07 -4.36 -2.22
C GLY A 94 -11.19 -5.09 -2.93
N GLN A 95 -11.77 -4.41 -3.91
CA GLN A 95 -12.77 -4.96 -4.79
C GLN A 95 -12.26 -4.93 -6.22
N VAL A 96 -12.60 -5.94 -7.02
CA VAL A 96 -12.26 -5.99 -8.43
C VAL A 96 -13.51 -6.22 -9.27
N GLU A 97 -13.69 -5.34 -10.24
CA GLU A 97 -14.75 -5.47 -11.24
C GLU A 97 -14.36 -6.46 -12.34
N PRO A 98 -15.30 -7.31 -12.77
CA PRO A 98 -15.08 -8.18 -13.92
C PRO A 98 -14.98 -7.39 -15.22
N VAL A 99 -14.15 -7.88 -16.14
CA VAL A 99 -14.06 -7.32 -17.49
C VAL A 99 -15.18 -7.98 -18.28
N VAL A 100 -16.16 -7.20 -18.68
CA VAL A 100 -17.36 -7.67 -19.37
C VAL A 100 -17.15 -7.48 -20.87
N PRO A 101 -17.37 -8.52 -21.70
CA PRO A 101 -17.38 -8.37 -23.16
C PRO A 101 -18.43 -7.33 -23.59
N GLU A 102 -18.17 -6.58 -24.67
CA GLU A 102 -19.07 -5.51 -25.16
C GLU A 102 -20.51 -5.99 -25.44
N ASN A 103 -20.68 -7.28 -25.71
CA ASN A 103 -21.96 -7.89 -26.05
C ASN A 103 -22.81 -8.32 -24.84
N GLU A 104 -22.32 -8.14 -23.61
CA GLU A 104 -22.99 -8.64 -22.41
C GLU A 104 -23.28 -7.54 -21.38
N HIS A 105 -24.36 -7.72 -20.62
CA HIS A 105 -24.76 -6.76 -19.61
C HIS A 105 -23.93 -6.90 -18.33
N ARG A 106 -23.31 -5.78 -17.90
CA ARG A 106 -22.53 -5.68 -16.66
C ARG A 106 -23.28 -6.17 -15.41
N ALA A 107 -24.60 -6.03 -15.38
CA ALA A 107 -25.45 -6.44 -14.26
C ALA A 107 -25.42 -7.96 -13.97
N LEU A 108 -25.03 -8.79 -14.94
CA LEU A 108 -24.92 -10.23 -14.77
C LEU A 108 -23.65 -10.65 -14.01
N TYR A 109 -22.72 -9.70 -13.83
CA TYR A 109 -21.41 -9.97 -13.27
C TYR A 109 -21.25 -9.29 -11.92
N SER A 110 -20.91 -10.09 -10.91
CA SER A 110 -20.75 -9.59 -9.55
C SER A 110 -19.32 -9.09 -9.28
N THR A 111 -19.20 -8.00 -8.53
CA THR A 111 -17.91 -7.52 -8.02
C THR A 111 -17.34 -8.53 -7.02
N HIS A 112 -16.05 -8.84 -7.18
CA HIS A 112 -15.33 -9.76 -6.32
C HIS A 112 -14.59 -8.98 -5.24
N SER A 113 -14.74 -9.38 -3.99
CA SER A 113 -13.95 -8.86 -2.88
C SER A 113 -12.71 -9.72 -2.73
N PHE A 114 -11.54 -9.11 -2.59
CA PHE A 114 -10.29 -9.82 -2.36
C PHE A 114 -9.57 -9.28 -1.11
N LYS A 115 -8.79 -10.16 -0.48
CA LYS A 115 -7.90 -9.82 0.62
C LYS A 115 -6.57 -10.53 0.46
N ILE A 116 -5.48 -9.78 0.63
CA ILE A 116 -4.10 -10.25 0.60
C ILE A 116 -3.55 -10.10 2.02
N LEU A 117 -3.10 -11.19 2.63
CA LEU A 117 -2.49 -11.21 3.94
C LEU A 117 -0.99 -11.48 3.82
N PHE A 118 -0.18 -10.61 4.43
CA PHE A 118 1.27 -10.69 4.44
C PHE A 118 1.75 -11.32 5.75
N LYS A 119 1.83 -12.65 5.78
CA LYS A 119 2.25 -13.40 6.98
C LYS A 119 3.76 -13.38 7.21
N GLU A 120 4.53 -13.28 6.13
CA GLU A 120 6.00 -13.36 6.14
C GLU A 120 6.67 -11.97 6.01
N GLY A 121 5.96 -10.89 6.36
CA GLY A 121 6.46 -9.53 6.22
C GLY A 121 6.54 -9.04 4.76
N GLY A 122 7.45 -8.10 4.47
CA GLY A 122 7.71 -7.60 3.10
C GLY A 122 6.63 -6.68 2.51
N CYS A 123 5.59 -6.34 3.27
CA CYS A 123 4.53 -5.43 2.80
C CYS A 123 5.03 -3.99 2.59
N GLY A 124 6.13 -3.58 3.22
CA GLY A 124 6.67 -2.22 3.14
C GLY A 124 7.16 -1.82 1.74
N THR A 125 7.56 -2.79 0.91
CA THR A 125 7.90 -2.55 -0.50
C THR A 125 6.68 -2.74 -1.40
N PHE A 126 5.89 -3.80 -1.13
CA PHE A 126 4.73 -4.14 -1.94
C PHE A 126 3.65 -3.05 -1.93
N VAL A 127 3.24 -2.60 -0.74
CA VAL A 127 2.12 -1.67 -0.56
C VAL A 127 2.33 -0.35 -1.30
N PRO A 128 3.44 0.39 -1.10
CA PRO A 128 3.64 1.66 -1.80
C PRO A 128 3.75 1.46 -3.31
N LEU A 129 4.41 0.40 -3.78
CA LEU A 129 4.52 0.10 -5.21
C LEU A 129 3.14 -0.16 -5.83
N PHE A 130 2.33 -1.00 -5.20
CA PHE A 130 0.97 -1.33 -5.64
C PHE A 130 0.07 -0.10 -5.69
N LEU A 131 0.05 0.72 -4.62
CA LEU A 131 -0.78 1.92 -4.56
C LEU A 131 -0.34 2.99 -5.58
N ASN A 132 0.97 3.13 -5.80
CA ASN A 132 1.50 4.04 -6.81
C ASN A 132 1.13 3.59 -8.23
N LEU A 133 1.24 2.29 -8.53
CA LEU A 133 0.89 1.75 -9.84
C LEU A 133 -0.61 1.89 -10.13
N ILE A 134 -1.48 1.56 -9.16
CA ILE A 134 -2.93 1.79 -9.31
C ILE A 134 -3.24 3.27 -9.56
N SER A 135 -2.62 4.18 -8.79
CA SER A 135 -2.83 5.61 -8.94
C SER A 135 -2.37 6.11 -10.32
N SER A 136 -1.23 5.62 -10.79
CA SER A 136 -0.66 5.94 -12.10
C SER A 136 -1.55 5.47 -13.25
N VAL A 137 -2.00 4.21 -13.23
CA VAL A 137 -2.88 3.62 -14.25
C VAL A 137 -4.20 4.40 -14.33
N ARG A 138 -4.81 4.73 -13.18
CA ARG A 138 -6.06 5.50 -13.13
C ARG A 138 -5.88 6.95 -13.60
N GLN A 139 -4.73 7.58 -13.34
CA GLN A 139 -4.44 8.93 -13.82
C GLN A 139 -4.25 8.94 -15.33
N TYR A 140 -3.47 7.99 -15.86
CA TYR A 140 -3.25 7.85 -17.29
C TYR A 140 -4.56 7.61 -18.04
N ASN A 141 -5.42 6.71 -17.54
CA ASN A 141 -6.71 6.44 -18.17
C ASN A 141 -7.64 7.68 -18.17
N ARG A 142 -7.63 8.47 -17.09
CA ARG A 142 -8.40 9.73 -17.03
C ARG A 142 -7.90 10.77 -18.04
N GLN A 143 -6.59 10.90 -18.21
CA GLN A 143 -6.01 11.83 -19.20
C GLN A 143 -6.35 11.40 -20.63
N MET A 144 -6.30 10.11 -20.94
CA MET A 144 -6.66 9.60 -22.27
C MET A 144 -8.15 9.79 -22.58
N GLN A 145 -9.03 9.59 -21.59
CA GLN A 145 -10.47 9.86 -21.74
C GLN A 145 -10.73 11.35 -22.00
N GLN A 146 -10.09 12.25 -21.25
CA GLN A 146 -10.19 13.69 -21.46
C GLN A 146 -9.62 14.15 -22.82
N ALA A 147 -8.54 13.52 -23.29
CA ALA A 147 -7.96 13.81 -24.60
C ALA A 147 -8.82 13.30 -25.77
N ALA A 148 -9.57 12.22 -25.58
CA ALA A 148 -10.51 11.70 -26.57
C ALA A 148 -11.78 12.55 -26.70
N GLU A 149 -12.15 13.28 -25.65
CA GLU A 149 -13.31 14.21 -25.62
C GLU A 149 -12.95 15.65 -26.01
N ALA A 150 -11.67 15.96 -26.26
CA ALA A 150 -11.25 17.28 -26.72
C ALA A 150 -11.68 17.52 -28.19
N PRO A 151 -12.27 18.69 -28.53
CA PRO A 151 -12.61 19.02 -29.92
C PRO A 151 -11.34 18.99 -30.78
N ARG A 152 -11.35 18.23 -31.89
CA ARG A 152 -10.26 18.23 -32.88
C ARG A 152 -10.12 19.64 -33.47
N VAL A 153 -9.17 20.42 -32.96
CA VAL A 153 -8.70 21.66 -33.60
C VAL A 153 -7.64 21.32 -34.65
N ASP A 154 -7.76 21.97 -35.80
CA ASP A 154 -7.02 21.74 -37.05
C ASP A 154 -5.48 21.84 -36.84
N PRO A 155 -4.65 20.89 -37.31
CA PRO A 155 -3.20 20.85 -37.01
C PRO A 155 -2.38 22.04 -37.53
N LEU A 156 -2.96 22.88 -38.40
CA LEU A 156 -2.30 24.05 -38.98
C LEU A 156 -2.22 25.25 -38.01
N GLN A 157 -2.85 25.17 -36.83
CA GLN A 157 -2.81 26.24 -35.83
C GLN A 157 -1.82 26.02 -34.66
N ALA A 158 -1.26 24.82 -34.54
CA ALA A 158 -0.41 24.42 -33.41
C ALA A 158 1.09 24.79 -33.54
N ALA A 159 1.49 25.53 -34.58
CA ALA A 159 2.90 25.82 -34.85
C ALA A 159 3.44 27.11 -34.21
N GLN A 160 2.64 27.84 -33.43
CA GLN A 160 3.11 29.05 -32.74
C GLN A 160 3.36 28.72 -31.27
N THR A 161 4.62 28.85 -30.85
CA THR A 161 5.09 28.52 -29.50
C THR A 161 4.35 29.34 -28.43
N PRO A 162 3.67 28.69 -27.46
CA PRO A 162 2.69 29.35 -26.61
C PRO A 162 3.29 29.71 -25.24
N VAL A 163 3.90 30.89 -25.14
CA VAL A 163 4.29 31.44 -23.82
C VAL A 163 3.22 32.43 -23.32
N ASP A 164 2.63 33.23 -24.23
CA ASP A 164 1.55 34.16 -23.89
C ASP A 164 0.16 33.50 -23.79
N GLU A 165 -0.02 32.34 -24.42
CA GLU A 165 -1.29 31.59 -24.38
C GLU A 165 -1.44 30.75 -23.09
N MET A 166 -0.31 30.27 -22.52
CA MET A 166 -0.29 29.61 -21.21
C MET A 166 -0.69 30.56 -20.07
N MET A 167 -0.36 31.86 -20.17
CA MET A 167 -0.82 32.86 -19.18
C MET A 167 -2.29 33.24 -19.36
N ARG A 168 -2.86 33.11 -20.56
CA ARG A 168 -4.26 33.47 -20.83
C ARG A 168 -5.28 32.36 -20.56
N HIS A 169 -4.86 31.09 -20.59
CA HIS A 169 -5.75 29.94 -20.36
C HIS A 169 -5.75 29.43 -18.90
N ALA A 170 -4.85 29.89 -18.05
CA ALA A 170 -4.99 29.73 -16.61
C ALA A 170 -6.02 30.76 -16.10
N TYR A 171 -7.31 30.45 -16.23
CA TYR A 171 -8.37 31.20 -15.56
C TYR A 171 -8.24 30.97 -14.05
N VAL A 172 -7.48 31.83 -13.38
CA VAL A 172 -7.43 31.86 -11.91
C VAL A 172 -8.74 32.51 -11.46
N ASP A 173 -9.66 31.70 -10.95
CA ASP A 173 -10.89 32.20 -10.33
C ASP A 173 -10.51 33.19 -9.21
N PRO A 174 -10.94 34.47 -9.27
CA PRO A 174 -10.61 35.47 -8.26
C PRO A 174 -11.13 35.13 -6.85
N ASN A 175 -12.13 34.24 -6.73
CA ASN A 175 -12.67 33.75 -5.46
C ASN A 175 -12.04 32.42 -5.01
N ASP A 176 -11.17 31.81 -5.80
CA ASP A 176 -10.44 30.59 -5.42
C ASP A 176 -9.14 30.99 -4.69
N PRO A 177 -8.99 30.69 -3.39
CA PRO A 177 -7.77 31.01 -2.63
C PRO A 177 -6.53 30.19 -3.05
N THR A 178 -6.61 29.37 -4.11
CA THR A 178 -5.53 28.50 -4.56
C THR A 178 -4.39 29.27 -5.23
N LYS A 179 -3.21 29.28 -4.60
CA LYS A 179 -1.98 29.89 -5.14
C LYS A 179 -1.04 28.83 -5.72
N ILE A 180 -0.74 28.90 -7.00
CA ILE A 180 0.23 28.03 -7.68
C ILE A 180 1.61 28.70 -7.63
N TYR A 181 2.57 28.07 -6.94
CA TYR A 181 3.96 28.52 -6.88
C TYR A 181 4.79 27.79 -7.95
N LEU A 182 5.16 28.49 -9.03
CA LEU A 182 5.92 27.93 -10.17
C LEU A 182 7.46 27.97 -9.99
N GLN A 183 7.95 28.54 -8.89
CA GLN A 183 9.39 28.71 -8.64
C GLN A 183 9.87 27.82 -7.48
N GLN A 184 10.94 27.04 -7.72
CA GLN A 184 11.67 26.30 -6.69
C GLN A 184 12.32 27.26 -5.68
N PRO A 185 12.60 26.80 -4.45
CA PRO A 185 12.48 27.67 -3.30
C PRO A 185 13.69 28.58 -3.15
N SER A 186 13.43 29.83 -2.75
CA SER A 186 14.41 30.90 -2.54
C SER A 186 15.47 30.54 -1.47
N GLY A 187 16.57 31.29 -1.39
CA GLY A 187 17.69 31.02 -0.47
C GLY A 187 17.31 30.82 1.01
N GLU A 188 16.20 31.40 1.47
CA GLU A 188 15.65 31.18 2.83
C GLU A 188 15.24 29.72 3.10
N SER A 189 14.77 29.01 2.07
CA SER A 189 14.40 27.60 2.18
C SER A 189 15.60 26.68 2.40
N GLN A 190 16.78 27.06 1.89
CA GLN A 190 18.04 26.36 2.16
C GLN A 190 18.49 26.60 3.60
N LEU A 191 18.32 27.82 4.13
CA LEU A 191 18.55 28.12 5.54
C LEU A 191 17.62 27.31 6.45
N ARG A 192 16.33 27.21 6.10
CA ARG A 192 15.36 26.37 6.81
C ARG A 192 15.74 24.89 6.77
N ARG A 193 16.18 24.38 5.61
CA ARG A 193 16.65 22.98 5.45
C ARG A 193 17.93 22.71 6.27
N ARG A 194 18.87 23.64 6.33
CA ARG A 194 20.06 23.55 7.21
C ARG A 194 19.67 23.58 8.69
N ALA A 195 18.68 24.39 9.06
CA ALA A 195 18.12 24.42 10.42
C ALA A 195 17.39 23.11 10.79
N TYR A 196 16.68 22.49 9.84
CA TYR A 196 16.12 21.15 10.03
C TYR A 196 17.22 20.10 10.20
N HIS A 197 18.28 20.16 9.39
CA HIS A 197 19.40 19.22 9.49
C HIS A 197 20.16 19.37 10.82
N SER A 198 20.36 20.60 11.29
CA SER A 198 20.99 20.86 12.58
C SER A 198 20.09 20.45 13.75
N THR A 199 18.78 20.70 13.70
CA THR A 199 17.83 20.25 14.74
C THR A 199 17.71 18.73 14.81
N VAL A 200 17.69 18.04 13.65
CA VAL A 200 17.75 16.57 13.61
C VAL A 200 19.07 16.07 14.19
N SER A 201 20.20 16.65 13.80
CA SER A 201 21.52 16.27 14.33
C SER A 201 21.65 16.50 15.84
N MET A 202 21.06 17.57 16.38
CA MET A 202 21.07 17.86 17.82
C MET A 202 20.18 16.91 18.62
N ASN A 203 19.08 16.42 18.03
CA ASN A 203 18.13 15.52 18.70
C ASN A 203 18.42 14.03 18.46
N ALA A 204 19.16 13.68 17.41
CA ALA A 204 19.46 12.29 17.04
C ALA A 204 20.12 11.49 18.20
N PRO A 205 21.13 12.01 18.93
CA PRO A 205 21.70 11.28 20.07
C PRO A 205 20.69 11.07 21.21
N ARG A 206 19.79 12.03 21.45
CA ARG A 206 18.76 11.93 22.50
C ARG A 206 17.68 10.91 22.15
N ILE A 207 17.24 10.89 20.90
CA ILE A 207 16.24 9.93 20.39
C ILE A 207 16.87 8.53 20.34
N GLY A 208 18.09 8.40 19.84
CA GLY A 208 18.83 7.13 19.82
C GLY A 208 19.11 6.58 21.22
N GLY A 209 19.50 7.45 22.17
CA GLY A 209 19.69 7.08 23.57
C GLY A 209 18.39 6.60 24.23
N SER A 210 17.28 7.31 24.01
CA SER A 210 15.95 6.90 24.50
C SER A 210 15.52 5.54 23.95
N PHE A 211 15.77 5.29 22.65
CA PHE A 211 15.48 4.01 22.03
C PHE A 211 16.34 2.87 22.59
N ALA A 212 17.64 3.11 22.82
CA ALA A 212 18.54 2.12 23.40
C ALA A 212 18.11 1.72 24.83
N VAL A 213 17.70 2.70 25.64
CA VAL A 213 17.18 2.44 27.00
C VAL A 213 15.89 1.61 26.94
N PHE A 214 14.96 1.97 26.05
CA PHE A 214 13.72 1.21 25.84
C PHE A 214 14.03 -0.24 25.43
N GLY A 215 14.87 -0.44 24.41
CA GLY A 215 15.23 -1.76 23.91
C GLY A 215 15.99 -2.63 24.93
N GLY A 216 16.91 -2.05 25.69
CA GLY A 216 17.65 -2.76 26.74
C GLY A 216 16.73 -3.23 27.88
N LEU A 217 15.81 -2.37 28.31
CA LEU A 217 14.88 -2.69 29.38
C LEU A 217 13.82 -3.71 28.94
N PHE A 218 13.32 -3.59 27.71
CA PHE A 218 12.42 -4.57 27.09
C PHE A 218 13.06 -5.96 27.07
N SER A 219 14.30 -6.04 26.58
CA SER A 219 15.04 -7.31 26.51
C SER A 219 15.23 -7.92 27.91
N ALA A 220 15.60 -7.11 28.91
CA ALA A 220 15.79 -7.59 30.27
C ALA A 220 14.51 -8.18 30.89
N PHE A 221 13.35 -7.53 30.70
CA PHE A 221 12.08 -8.06 31.19
C PHE A 221 11.63 -9.31 30.45
N ASP A 222 11.81 -9.37 29.13
CA ASP A 222 11.44 -10.52 28.31
C ASP A 222 12.27 -11.75 28.71
N TYR A 223 13.60 -11.62 28.79
CA TYR A 223 14.48 -12.70 29.27
C TYR A 223 14.17 -13.12 30.70
N THR A 224 13.82 -12.18 31.59
CA THR A 224 13.44 -12.49 32.98
C THR A 224 12.14 -13.31 33.02
N MET A 225 11.16 -12.96 32.19
CA MET A 225 9.90 -13.71 32.09
C MET A 225 10.10 -15.11 31.52
N VAL A 226 10.92 -15.25 30.48
CA VAL A 226 11.31 -16.56 29.95
C VAL A 226 12.05 -17.38 31.01
N TYR A 227 12.95 -16.75 31.77
CA TYR A 227 13.69 -17.44 32.83
C TYR A 227 12.79 -17.96 33.96
N ILE A 228 11.79 -17.17 34.39
CA ILE A 228 10.86 -17.54 35.46
C ILE A 228 9.82 -18.56 34.97
N ARG A 229 9.21 -18.31 33.82
CA ARG A 229 8.09 -19.12 33.31
C ARG A 229 8.53 -20.36 32.53
N LYS A 230 9.81 -20.42 32.12
CA LYS A 230 10.39 -21.47 31.26
C LYS A 230 9.55 -21.72 29.99
N LYS A 231 8.86 -20.69 29.51
CA LYS A 231 7.94 -20.75 28.37
C LYS A 231 8.11 -19.47 27.56
N GLU A 232 8.26 -19.62 26.25
CA GLU A 232 8.28 -18.52 25.29
C GLU A 232 6.90 -18.42 24.63
N ASP A 233 6.07 -17.50 25.12
CA ASP A 233 4.78 -17.17 24.50
C ASP A 233 4.69 -15.68 24.16
N PRO A 234 3.86 -15.28 23.17
CA PRO A 234 3.67 -13.87 22.80
C PRO A 234 3.27 -12.96 23.98
N TRP A 235 2.76 -13.55 25.07
CA TRP A 235 2.43 -12.85 26.30
C TRP A 235 3.66 -12.27 27.01
N ASN A 236 4.83 -12.91 26.93
CA ASN A 236 6.07 -12.37 27.52
C ASN A 236 6.43 -11.02 26.92
N SER A 237 6.37 -10.89 25.60
CA SER A 237 6.68 -9.63 24.91
C SER A 237 5.64 -8.53 25.21
N ILE A 238 4.35 -8.88 25.37
CA ILE A 238 3.30 -7.92 25.76
C ILE A 238 3.54 -7.39 27.18
N VAL A 239 3.76 -8.29 28.13
CA VAL A 239 4.00 -7.92 29.53
C VAL A 239 5.35 -7.20 29.68
N ALA A 240 6.37 -7.60 28.92
CA ALA A 240 7.67 -6.94 28.92
C ALA A 240 7.55 -5.51 28.39
N GLY A 241 6.80 -5.28 27.31
CA GLY A 241 6.49 -3.94 26.79
C GLY A 241 5.76 -3.06 27.82
N ALA A 242 4.75 -3.63 28.49
CA ALA A 242 4.02 -2.93 29.56
C ALA A 242 4.93 -2.61 30.77
N ALA A 243 5.77 -3.56 31.19
CA ALA A 243 6.72 -3.37 32.28
C ALA A 243 7.79 -2.32 31.93
N THR A 244 8.29 -2.31 30.70
CA THR A 244 9.22 -1.29 30.19
C THR A 244 8.59 0.10 30.21
N GLY A 245 7.38 0.23 29.66
CA GLY A 245 6.64 1.50 29.67
C GLY A 245 6.36 2.01 31.08
N GLY A 246 5.87 1.11 31.96
CA GLY A 246 5.59 1.41 33.36
C GLY A 246 6.86 1.86 34.12
N PHE A 247 7.96 1.12 33.99
CA PHE A 247 9.21 1.46 34.67
C PHE A 247 9.81 2.79 34.19
N LEU A 248 9.77 3.07 32.89
CA LEU A 248 10.23 4.36 32.35
C LEU A 248 9.35 5.53 32.80
N SER A 249 8.03 5.30 32.95
CA SER A 249 7.10 6.30 33.47
C SER A 249 7.35 6.65 34.94
N MET A 250 7.87 5.71 35.75
CA MET A 250 8.24 5.97 37.15
C MET A 250 9.36 7.02 37.28
N ARG A 251 10.27 7.10 36.30
CA ARG A 251 11.34 8.11 36.27
C ARG A 251 10.83 9.52 35.95
N GLN A 252 9.63 9.63 35.35
CA GLN A 252 9.00 10.92 35.00
C GLN A 252 8.08 11.46 36.12
N GLY A 253 7.97 10.74 37.25
CA GLY A 253 7.16 11.11 38.41
C GLY A 253 5.82 10.38 38.48
N LEU A 254 5.28 10.22 39.71
CA LEU A 254 4.04 9.47 39.99
C LEU A 254 2.83 9.96 39.18
N ALA A 255 2.76 11.25 38.85
CA ALA A 255 1.68 11.83 38.04
C ALA A 255 1.76 11.46 36.55
N ALA A 256 2.96 11.21 36.00
CA ALA A 256 3.14 10.73 34.63
C ALA A 256 2.87 9.22 34.54
N ALA A 257 3.25 8.47 35.58
CA ALA A 257 2.97 7.04 35.71
C ALA A 257 1.46 6.75 35.84
N SER A 258 0.70 7.53 36.61
CA SER A 258 -0.76 7.34 36.76
C SER A 258 -1.53 7.64 35.48
N ARG A 259 -1.13 8.65 34.71
CA ARG A 259 -1.73 8.95 33.39
C ARG A 259 -1.42 7.88 32.35
N SER A 260 -0.24 7.28 32.41
CA SER A 260 0.15 6.19 31.49
C SER A 260 -0.51 4.85 31.81
N ALA A 261 -1.07 4.69 33.02
CA ALA A 261 -1.75 3.47 33.46
C ALA A 261 -3.28 3.50 33.28
N LEU A 262 -3.87 4.69 33.04
CA LEU A 262 -5.31 4.91 32.88
C LEU A 262 -5.75 5.04 31.40
N MET A 263 -4.80 5.12 30.47
CA MET A 263 -5.03 5.06 29.01
C MET A 263 -4.62 3.69 28.49
#